data_AF-A0A359D6F2-F1
#
_entry.id   AF-A0A359D6F2-F1
#
_cell.length_a   1.000
_cell.length_b   1.000
_cell.length_c   1.000
_cell.angle_alpha   90.00
_cell.angle_beta   90.00
_cell.angle_gamma   90.00
#
_symmetry.space_group_name_H-M   'P 1'
#
loop_
_entity.id
_entity.type
_entity.pdbx_description
1 polymer ?
#
loop_
_entity_poly.entity_id
_entity_poly.type
_entity_poly.pdbx_seq_one_letter_code
_entity_poly.pdbx_strand_id
1 'polypeptide(L)'
;MRGSRPEDGRHSTPDIGSRPRPWLRVIGSLALFGFLIGMMIGRVLQPDPLWLKQVEIVDQGLVLWFNVEPVPREEHAEGAFILRLQSFGREQDGQLRVQGKAANWRLQRARKDLLLRVVAARPLRGDWRAEEVDGRWRLVISLEEQ
;
A
#
# COMPACT_ATOMS: atom_id res chain seq x y z
N MET A 1 5.25 88.67 1.82
CA MET A 1 4.87 88.16 0.48
C MET A 1 6.06 88.28 -0.48
N ARG A 2 6.76 87.17 -0.77
CA ARG A 2 7.55 86.97 -1.99
C ARG A 2 7.76 85.45 -2.14
N GLY A 3 7.22 84.90 -3.23
CA GLY A 3 6.89 83.49 -3.38
C GLY A 3 8.07 82.56 -3.62
N SER A 4 7.90 81.33 -3.14
CA SER A 4 8.67 80.14 -3.48
C SER A 4 8.48 79.81 -4.96
N ARG A 5 9.58 79.79 -5.72
CA ARG A 5 9.63 79.14 -7.03
C ARG A 5 9.57 77.62 -6.84
N PRO A 6 8.87 76.88 -7.71
CA PRO A 6 8.83 75.43 -7.65
C PRO A 6 10.19 74.89 -8.09
N GLU A 7 10.73 73.95 -7.31
CA GLU A 7 11.95 73.23 -7.61
C GLU A 7 11.74 72.40 -8.88
N ASP A 8 12.40 72.82 -9.96
CA ASP A 8 12.40 72.13 -11.25
C ASP A 8 12.93 70.71 -11.05
N GLY A 9 12.11 69.71 -11.41
CA GLY A 9 12.43 68.28 -11.43
C GLY A 9 13.50 67.93 -12.47
N ARG A 10 14.72 68.47 -12.31
CA ARG A 10 15.87 68.29 -13.21
C ARG A 10 16.93 67.36 -12.62
N HIS A 11 16.50 66.29 -11.97
CA HIS A 11 17.34 65.13 -11.65
C HIS A 11 16.61 63.81 -11.93
N SER A 12 15.96 63.70 -13.10
CA SER A 12 15.52 62.39 -13.59
C SER A 12 16.73 61.64 -14.14
N THR A 13 17.39 60.89 -13.26
CA THR A 13 18.17 59.73 -13.69
C THR A 13 17.24 58.84 -14.51
N PRO A 14 17.62 58.34 -15.70
CA PRO A 14 16.75 57.48 -16.47
C PRO A 14 16.38 56.29 -15.59
N ASP A 15 15.09 55.95 -15.49
CA ASP A 15 14.63 54.76 -14.77
C ASP A 15 15.09 53.53 -15.58
N ILE A 16 16.33 53.12 -15.32
CA ILE A 16 16.98 52.00 -16.01
C ILE A 16 16.36 50.72 -15.47
N GLY A 17 15.47 50.16 -16.30
CA GLY A 17 15.18 48.74 -16.37
C GLY A 17 14.25 48.23 -15.27
N SER A 18 13.15 47.61 -15.69
CA SER A 18 12.27 46.76 -14.88
C SER A 18 13.10 45.90 -13.92
N ARG A 19 13.25 46.34 -12.66
CA ARG A 19 13.93 45.58 -11.62
C ARG A 19 13.21 44.23 -11.49
N PRO A 20 13.91 43.09 -11.62
CA PRO A 20 13.28 41.78 -11.50
C PRO A 20 12.62 41.69 -10.12
N ARG A 21 11.28 41.62 -10.09
CA ARG A 21 10.47 41.67 -8.86
C ARG A 21 10.88 40.50 -7.95
N PRO A 22 11.60 40.74 -6.84
CA PRO A 22 12.17 39.66 -6.03
C PRO A 22 11.10 38.75 -5.43
N TRP A 23 9.89 39.28 -5.19
CA TRP A 23 8.75 38.53 -4.68
C TRP A 23 8.29 37.38 -5.60
N LEU A 24 8.43 37.50 -6.92
CA LEU A 24 8.12 36.39 -7.84
C LEU A 24 9.08 35.22 -7.67
N ARG A 25 10.37 35.51 -7.42
CA ARG A 25 11.38 34.48 -7.15
C ARG A 25 11.08 33.79 -5.81
N VAL A 26 10.65 34.56 -4.82
CA VAL A 26 10.23 34.02 -3.51
C VAL A 26 9.03 33.08 -3.66
N ILE A 27 7.96 33.48 -4.37
CA ILE A 27 6.81 32.61 -4.62
C ILE A 27 7.21 31.36 -5.40
N GLY A 28 7.98 31.51 -6.47
CA GLY A 28 8.46 30.37 -7.25
C GLY A 28 9.27 29.39 -6.40
N SER A 29 10.16 29.91 -5.54
CA SER A 29 10.96 29.08 -4.63
C SER A 29 10.11 28.40 -3.55
N LEU A 30 9.11 29.07 -3.01
CA LEU A 30 8.21 28.52 -1.99
C LEU A 30 7.29 27.44 -2.58
N ALA A 31 6.79 27.67 -3.81
CA ALA A 31 5.99 26.68 -4.53
C ALA A 31 6.82 25.44 -4.86
N LEU A 32 8.07 25.60 -5.33
CA LEU A 32 8.96 24.49 -5.60
C LEU A 32 9.34 23.74 -4.31
N PHE A 33 9.63 24.46 -3.23
CA PHE A 33 9.95 23.87 -1.94
C PHE A 33 8.76 23.10 -1.35
N GLY A 34 7.56 23.68 -1.40
CA GLY A 34 6.32 23.02 -1.00
C GLY A 34 6.00 21.79 -1.87
N PHE A 35 6.26 21.86 -3.17
CA PHE A 35 6.11 20.72 -4.08
C PHE A 35 7.09 19.59 -3.74
N LEU A 36 8.37 19.91 -3.51
CA LEU A 36 9.39 18.93 -3.13
C LEU A 36 9.05 18.27 -1.79
N ILE A 37 8.64 19.06 -0.78
CA ILE A 37 8.19 18.53 0.50
C ILE A 37 6.91 17.70 0.35
N GLY A 38 5.94 18.15 -0.44
CA GLY A 38 4.70 17.42 -0.72
C GLY A 38 4.98 16.06 -1.35
N MET A 39 5.95 15.97 -2.28
CA MET A 39 6.39 14.70 -2.84
C MET A 39 7.06 13.78 -1.80
N MET A 40 7.86 14.33 -0.89
CA MET A 40 8.49 13.55 0.19
C MET A 40 7.44 13.01 1.17
N ILE A 41 6.45 13.83 1.55
CA ILE A 41 5.33 13.42 2.41
C ILE A 41 4.47 12.36 1.73
N GLY A 42 4.21 12.49 0.43
CA GLY A 42 3.40 11.54 -0.34
C GLY A 42 3.96 10.11 -0.37
N ARG A 43 5.26 9.92 -0.15
CA ARG A 43 5.90 8.60 -0.08
C ARG A 43 5.81 7.96 1.31
N VAL A 44 5.86 8.75 2.38
CA VAL A 44 5.83 8.25 3.77
C VAL A 44 4.48 7.63 4.14
N LEU A 45 3.40 8.02 3.46
CA LEU A 45 2.07 7.44 3.66
C LEU A 45 1.77 6.21 2.78
N GLN A 46 2.73 5.72 1.98
CA GLN A 46 2.50 4.49 1.24
C GLN A 46 2.72 3.30 2.18
N PRO A 47 1.67 2.53 2.52
CA PRO A 47 1.85 1.32 3.32
C PRO A 47 2.80 0.39 2.59
N ASP A 48 3.70 -0.24 3.34
CA ASP A 48 4.61 -1.23 2.77
C ASP A 48 3.79 -2.28 2.02
N PRO A 49 4.15 -2.61 0.77
CA PRO A 49 3.43 -3.63 0.02
C PRO A 49 3.43 -4.93 0.82
N LEU A 50 2.31 -5.68 0.76
CA LEU A 50 2.20 -6.99 1.39
C LEU A 50 2.89 -8.03 0.49
N TRP A 51 3.89 -8.73 1.02
CA TRP A 51 4.68 -9.75 0.31
C TRP A 51 4.57 -11.10 1.02
N LEU A 52 4.15 -12.12 0.27
CA LEU A 52 4.19 -13.50 0.74
C LEU A 52 5.65 -13.98 0.73
N LYS A 53 6.16 -14.34 1.91
CA LYS A 53 7.52 -14.85 2.11
C LYS A 53 7.56 -16.37 2.03
N GLN A 54 6.60 -17.03 2.67
CA GLN A 54 6.62 -18.48 2.84
C GLN A 54 5.21 -19.01 3.06
N VAL A 55 4.98 -20.26 2.67
CA VAL A 55 3.77 -21.02 2.94
C VAL A 55 4.16 -22.29 3.67
N GLU A 56 3.47 -22.56 4.76
CA GLU A 56 3.65 -23.75 5.57
C GLU A 56 2.32 -24.50 5.66
N ILE A 57 2.38 -25.81 5.49
CA ILE A 57 1.23 -26.69 5.65
C ILE A 57 1.22 -27.13 7.12
N VAL A 58 0.11 -26.89 7.80
CA VAL A 58 -0.09 -27.28 9.21
C VAL A 58 -1.22 -28.30 9.30
N ASP A 59 -1.44 -28.86 10.50
CA ASP A 59 -2.55 -29.77 10.70
C ASP A 59 -3.87 -29.04 10.44
N GLN A 60 -4.69 -29.60 9.56
CA GLN A 60 -6.00 -29.06 9.17
C GLN A 60 -5.97 -27.63 8.60
N GLY A 61 -4.84 -27.17 8.03
CA GLY A 61 -4.74 -25.77 7.64
C GLY A 61 -3.48 -25.35 6.90
N LEU A 62 -3.35 -24.04 6.74
CA LEU A 62 -2.22 -23.38 6.10
C LEU A 62 -1.76 -22.19 6.94
N VAL A 63 -0.45 -21.93 6.94
CA VAL A 63 0.13 -20.72 7.51
C VAL A 63 0.87 -19.99 6.39
N LEU A 64 0.49 -18.74 6.14
CA LEU A 64 1.17 -17.86 5.19
C LEU A 64 1.95 -16.79 5.95
N TRP A 65 3.23 -16.65 5.63
CA TRP A 65 4.11 -15.66 6.25
C TRP A 65 4.23 -14.41 5.38
N PHE A 66 4.03 -13.26 5.99
CA PHE A 66 4.06 -11.93 5.38
C PHE A 66 5.02 -10.99 6.10
N ASN A 67 5.41 -9.92 5.42
CA ASN A 67 6.23 -8.83 5.98
C ASN A 67 5.43 -7.84 6.83
N VAL A 68 4.15 -7.65 6.52
CA VAL A 68 3.23 -6.74 7.21
C VAL A 68 1.90 -7.44 7.46
N GLU A 69 1.06 -6.86 8.31
CA GLU A 69 -0.24 -7.44 8.69
C GLU A 69 -1.12 -7.70 7.44
N PRO A 70 -1.50 -8.96 7.19
CA PRO A 70 -2.41 -9.30 6.10
C PRO A 70 -3.86 -9.04 6.49
N VAL A 71 -4.58 -8.30 5.65
CA VAL A 71 -6.03 -8.10 5.78
C VAL A 71 -6.74 -8.86 4.64
N PRO A 72 -6.99 -10.17 4.78
CA PRO A 72 -7.67 -10.95 3.77
C PRO A 72 -9.16 -10.56 3.68
N ARG A 73 -9.71 -10.72 2.48
CA ARG A 73 -11.16 -10.79 2.26
C ARG A 73 -11.55 -12.23 1.98
N GLU A 74 -12.50 -12.71 2.75
CA GLU A 74 -13.06 -14.04 2.58
C GLU A 74 -14.16 -14.03 1.51
N GLU A 75 -14.03 -14.92 0.54
CA GLU A 75 -15.05 -15.20 -0.47
C GLU A 75 -15.57 -16.63 -0.23
N HIS A 76 -16.82 -16.74 0.17
CA HIS A 76 -17.48 -18.03 0.27
C HIS A 76 -17.97 -18.49 -1.11
N ALA A 77 -17.57 -19.68 -1.53
CA ALA A 77 -18.10 -20.35 -2.71
C ALA A 77 -18.54 -21.77 -2.33
N GLU A 78 -19.66 -22.26 -2.86
CA GLU A 78 -20.17 -23.59 -2.54
C GLU A 78 -19.11 -24.67 -2.80
N GLY A 79 -18.61 -25.30 -1.72
CA GLY A 79 -17.60 -26.36 -1.82
C GLY A 79 -16.14 -25.91 -1.85
N ALA A 80 -15.85 -24.60 -1.77
CA ALA A 80 -14.47 -24.09 -1.77
C ALA A 80 -14.28 -22.90 -0.82
N PHE A 81 -13.19 -22.95 -0.06
CA PHE A 81 -12.75 -21.83 0.77
C PHE A 81 -11.81 -20.93 -0.05
N ILE A 82 -12.11 -19.63 -0.13
CA ILE A 82 -11.33 -18.68 -0.92
C ILE A 82 -10.95 -17.48 -0.05
N LEU A 83 -9.66 -17.17 0.01
CA LEU A 83 -9.15 -15.94 0.60
C LEU A 83 -8.46 -15.09 -0.46
N ARG A 84 -8.84 -13.82 -0.53
CA ARG A 84 -8.25 -12.82 -1.42
C ARG A 84 -7.43 -11.82 -0.61
N LEU A 85 -6.16 -11.64 -0.98
CA LEU A 85 -5.26 -10.68 -0.36
C LEU A 85 -4.67 -9.76 -1.42
N GLN A 86 -4.60 -8.45 -1.15
CA GLN A 86 -3.82 -7.52 -1.98
C GLN A 86 -2.33 -7.70 -1.65
N SER A 87 -1.70 -8.73 -2.22
CA SER A 87 -0.31 -9.06 -1.95
C SER A 87 0.44 -9.50 -3.20
N PHE A 88 1.76 -9.38 -3.14
CA PHE A 88 2.67 -9.94 -4.11
C PHE A 88 3.23 -11.26 -3.57
N GLY A 89 3.13 -12.32 -4.35
CA GLY A 89 3.60 -13.64 -3.95
C GLY A 89 3.86 -14.53 -5.15
N ARG A 90 4.63 -15.60 -4.96
CA ARG A 90 4.75 -16.64 -5.97
C ARG A 90 3.48 -17.49 -5.97
N GLU A 91 3.06 -17.90 -7.16
CA GLU A 91 2.03 -18.93 -7.26
C GLU A 91 2.58 -20.25 -6.73
N GLN A 92 1.76 -20.93 -5.96
CA GLN A 92 2.13 -22.18 -5.29
C GLN A 92 0.89 -23.05 -5.19
N ASP A 93 1.07 -24.35 -5.19
CA ASP A 93 0.00 -25.29 -4.98
C ASP A 93 0.50 -26.51 -4.19
N GLY A 94 -0.45 -27.24 -3.64
CA GLY A 94 -0.16 -28.44 -2.90
C GLY A 94 -1.42 -29.11 -2.41
N GLN A 95 -1.21 -30.13 -1.58
CA GLN A 95 -2.26 -30.88 -0.94
C GLN A 95 -2.04 -30.87 0.57
N LEU A 96 -3.13 -30.74 1.31
CA LEU A 96 -3.15 -30.85 2.77
C LEU A 96 -4.25 -31.83 3.19
N ARG A 97 -4.24 -32.25 4.46
CA ARG A 97 -5.29 -33.10 5.02
C ARG A 97 -6.15 -32.29 5.99
N VAL A 98 -7.46 -32.24 5.73
CA VAL A 98 -8.46 -31.68 6.64
C VAL A 98 -9.28 -32.84 7.20
N GLN A 99 -9.26 -33.03 8.51
CA GLN A 99 -10.00 -34.11 9.18
C GLN A 99 -9.79 -35.50 8.52
N GLY A 100 -8.55 -35.80 8.10
CA GLY A 100 -8.17 -37.06 7.46
C GLY A 100 -8.50 -37.17 5.96
N LYS A 101 -9.15 -36.17 5.34
CA LYS A 101 -9.46 -36.12 3.91
C LYS A 101 -8.50 -35.22 3.15
N ALA A 102 -8.21 -35.55 1.91
CA ALA A 102 -7.37 -34.72 1.05
C ALA A 102 -8.09 -33.44 0.61
N ALA A 103 -7.44 -32.30 0.79
CA ALA A 103 -7.85 -30.99 0.29
C ALA A 103 -6.72 -30.41 -0.56
N ASN A 104 -7.03 -29.95 -1.76
CA ASN A 104 -6.05 -29.31 -2.64
C ASN A 104 -6.10 -27.81 -2.41
N TRP A 105 -4.94 -27.19 -2.25
CA TRP A 105 -4.81 -25.76 -2.10
C TRP A 105 -3.98 -25.18 -3.23
N ARG A 106 -4.31 -23.95 -3.62
CA ARG A 106 -3.60 -23.21 -4.66
C ARG A 106 -3.61 -21.73 -4.37
N LEU A 107 -2.43 -21.12 -4.42
CA LEU A 107 -2.20 -19.70 -4.50
C LEU A 107 -2.03 -19.29 -5.96
N GLN A 108 -2.91 -18.41 -6.44
CA GLN A 108 -2.90 -17.87 -7.78
C GLN A 108 -2.76 -16.35 -7.74
N ARG A 109 -2.01 -15.78 -8.68
CA ARG A 109 -1.90 -14.34 -8.81
C ARG A 109 -3.04 -13.82 -9.68
N ALA A 110 -3.80 -12.87 -9.14
CA ALA A 110 -4.87 -12.18 -9.85
C ALA A 110 -4.55 -10.68 -9.96
N ARG A 111 -3.77 -10.31 -10.99
CA ARG A 111 -3.29 -8.94 -11.22
C ARG A 111 -2.47 -8.39 -10.05
N LYS A 112 -3.10 -7.64 -9.14
CA LYS A 112 -2.52 -7.05 -7.93
C LYS A 112 -2.88 -7.84 -6.65
N ASP A 113 -3.73 -8.86 -6.80
CA ASP A 113 -4.18 -9.70 -5.72
C ASP A 113 -3.49 -11.06 -5.78
N LEU A 114 -3.48 -11.72 -4.64
CA LEU A 114 -3.14 -13.12 -4.47
C LEU A 114 -4.38 -13.83 -3.93
N LEU A 115 -4.77 -14.91 -4.60
CA LEU A 115 -5.94 -15.71 -4.29
C LEU A 115 -5.49 -17.05 -3.75
N LEU A 116 -5.80 -17.34 -2.49
CA LEU A 116 -5.74 -18.68 -1.97
C LEU A 116 -7.10 -19.34 -2.20
N ARG A 117 -7.08 -20.49 -2.85
CA ARG A 117 -8.24 -21.36 -3.03
C ARG A 117 -7.96 -22.71 -2.42
N VAL A 118 -8.85 -23.19 -1.57
CA VAL A 118 -8.81 -24.55 -1.01
C VAL A 118 -10.07 -25.29 -1.41
N VAL A 119 -9.90 -26.46 -2.01
CA VAL A 119 -10.97 -27.30 -2.54
C VAL A 119 -10.86 -28.70 -1.95
N ALA A 120 -11.96 -29.19 -1.38
CA ALA A 120 -12.09 -30.56 -0.90
C ALA A 120 -13.32 -31.23 -1.53
N ALA A 121 -13.48 -32.52 -1.28
CA ALA A 121 -14.64 -33.29 -1.75
C ALA A 121 -15.96 -32.91 -1.02
N ARG A 122 -15.86 -32.18 0.09
CA ARG A 122 -16.98 -31.74 0.94
C ARG A 122 -16.87 -30.22 1.14
N PRO A 123 -17.98 -29.53 1.46
CA PRO A 123 -17.94 -28.13 1.85
C PRO A 123 -16.97 -27.90 3.01
N LEU A 124 -16.10 -26.91 2.85
CA LEU A 124 -15.15 -26.49 3.87
C LEU A 124 -15.67 -25.21 4.52
N ARG A 125 -15.62 -25.17 5.85
CA ARG A 125 -15.63 -23.94 6.63
C ARG A 125 -14.19 -23.57 6.95
N GLY A 126 -13.84 -22.30 6.80
CA GLY A 126 -12.51 -21.84 7.15
C GLY A 126 -12.58 -20.63 8.05
N ASP A 127 -11.69 -20.58 9.03
CA ASP A 127 -11.45 -19.42 9.86
C ASP A 127 -10.01 -18.97 9.63
N TRP A 128 -9.77 -17.67 9.72
CA TRP A 128 -8.44 -17.12 9.55
C TRP A 128 -8.10 -16.13 10.65
N ARG A 129 -6.81 -16.06 10.99
CA ARG A 129 -6.29 -15.15 12.01
C ARG A 129 -4.91 -14.63 11.61
N ALA A 130 -4.76 -13.32 11.62
CA ALA A 130 -3.46 -12.67 11.48
C ALA A 130 -2.82 -12.51 12.87
N GLU A 131 -1.55 -12.89 12.99
CA GLU A 131 -0.79 -12.78 14.23
C GLU A 131 0.65 -12.35 13.93
N GLU A 132 1.22 -11.51 14.79
CA GLU A 132 2.63 -11.13 14.73
C GLU A 132 3.47 -12.11 15.56
N VAL A 133 4.53 -12.67 14.94
CA VAL A 133 5.48 -13.58 15.57
C VAL A 133 6.89 -13.16 15.15
N ASP A 134 7.71 -12.76 16.13
CA ASP A 134 9.11 -12.35 15.94
C ASP A 134 9.29 -11.24 14.88
N GLY A 135 8.41 -10.24 14.87
CA GLY A 135 8.45 -9.13 13.91
C GLY A 135 8.06 -9.52 12.47
N ARG A 136 7.49 -10.71 12.28
CA ARG A 136 6.88 -11.18 11.03
C ARG A 136 5.40 -11.42 11.26
N TRP A 137 4.63 -11.32 10.19
CA TRP A 137 3.19 -11.60 10.27
C TRP A 137 2.90 -12.98 9.73
N ARG A 138 2.12 -13.77 10.46
CA ARG A 138 1.58 -15.04 9.98
C ARG A 138 0.07 -14.94 9.85
N LEU A 139 -0.47 -15.43 8.74
CA LEU A 139 -1.88 -15.67 8.56
C LEU A 139 -2.14 -17.16 8.75
N VAL A 140 -2.72 -17.52 9.88
CA VAL A 140 -3.13 -18.89 10.20
C VAL A 140 -4.52 -19.11 9.63
N ILE A 141 -4.68 -20.16 8.85
CA ILE A 141 -5.94 -20.56 8.23
C ILE A 141 -6.27 -21.95 8.74
N SER A 142 -7.34 -22.04 9.52
CA SER A 142 -7.89 -23.28 10.03
C SER A 142 -9.05 -23.69 9.14
N LEU A 143 -9.07 -24.94 8.70
CA LEU A 143 -10.10 -25.48 7.84
C LEU A 143 -10.81 -26.62 8.56
N GLU A 144 -12.13 -26.61 8.50
CA GLU A 144 -13.00 -27.63 9.06
C GLU A 144 -14.02 -28.06 8.01
N GLU A 145 -14.49 -29.30 8.11
CA GLU A 145 -15.60 -29.78 7.28
C GLU A 145 -16.93 -29.28 7.86
N GLN A 146 -17.86 -28.88 6.98
CA GLN A 146 -19.20 -28.44 7.37
C GLN A 146 -20.20 -29.58 7.52
#